data_AF-A0A7C4S421-F1
#
_entry.id   AF-A0A7C4S421-F1
#
_cell.length_a   1.000
_cell.length_b   1.000
_cell.length_c   1.000
_cell.angle_alpha   90.00
_cell.angle_beta   90.00
_cell.angle_gamma   90.00
#
_symmetry.space_group_name_H-M   'P 1'
#
loop_
_entity.id
_entity.type
_entity.pdbx_description
1 polymer ?
#
loop_
_entity_poly.entity_id
_entity_poly.type
_entity_poly.pdbx_seq_one_letter_code
_entity_poly.pdbx_strand_id
1 'polypeptide(L)'
;MHSKPRRPGLIAAAGRDRFEKAALLNQLCLLLCWQDRLEAARAAAAQAVQSFPEAPALWRWLISLSGAAAETIARAREACPADAEIWLADLVRQTQPEGGSGAAAPPAEGAREAAALASVRRAQADGLAPAAAARAADYLLRAGLPRAAAAAARAATERAQGWLPAYVVGVRCALKEQDRDWAIACAREAIRASLNPPAFFYQKLVDLKSSQQPLPIDSDMVFALRKLREAEPDNPLWMQMLGYVCYQRGGVEMIYALYEMSAAIEGGVSNSAPYLIAAEASRFLGNYERARDLLRRGLERFPDDLTLHNNLTYLLALEPQTAAEALERLPTLRARAGEHPEVRDTIAVVCLRAGLLEQAEEELQTILRTAELGGAMWFRARLHQAEISLQRGEKQRARLLIEEALRLGKGIPQEDVHAANKIFSDLMGPDRRAPDWRTVIPPSGPEAAAPAPNAPP
;
A
#
# COMPACT_ATOMS: atom_id res chain seq x y z
N MET A 1 22.64 14.17 -59.40
CA MET A 1 22.20 15.57 -59.65
C MET A 1 22.05 16.29 -58.31
N HIS A 2 23.04 17.10 -57.92
CA HIS A 2 22.92 17.95 -56.73
C HIS A 2 22.07 19.17 -57.08
N SER A 3 20.79 19.13 -56.71
CA SER A 3 19.92 20.30 -56.82
C SER A 3 20.47 21.39 -55.88
N LYS A 4 20.76 22.57 -56.44
CA LYS A 4 21.11 23.74 -55.63
C LYS A 4 20.02 23.97 -54.58
N PRO A 5 20.35 24.26 -53.31
CA PRO A 5 19.37 24.66 -52.30
C PRO A 5 18.46 25.75 -52.86
N ARG A 6 17.16 25.51 -52.88
CA ARG A 6 16.19 26.60 -53.08
C ARG A 6 16.36 27.58 -51.91
N ARG A 7 16.66 28.84 -52.22
CA ARG A 7 16.86 29.88 -51.21
C ARG A 7 15.54 30.06 -50.43
N PRO A 8 15.56 30.20 -49.09
CA PRO A 8 14.34 30.36 -48.29
C PRO A 8 13.38 31.45 -48.81
N GLY A 9 13.91 32.56 -49.31
CA GLY A 9 13.11 33.65 -49.91
C GLY A 9 12.33 33.26 -51.18
N LEU A 10 12.80 32.31 -51.99
CA LEU A 10 12.07 31.82 -53.17
C LEU A 10 10.88 30.93 -52.78
N ILE A 11 11.00 30.20 -51.67
CA ILE A 11 9.93 29.33 -51.15
C ILE A 11 8.89 30.17 -50.40
N ALA A 12 9.33 31.18 -49.64
CA ALA A 12 8.43 32.17 -49.06
C ALA A 12 7.64 32.97 -50.13
N ALA A 13 8.21 33.23 -51.30
CA ALA A 13 7.50 33.92 -52.37
C ALA A 13 6.34 33.10 -52.99
N ALA A 14 6.32 31.77 -52.78
CA ALA A 14 5.28 30.89 -53.29
C ALA A 14 4.01 30.84 -52.42
N GLY A 15 4.09 31.30 -51.16
CA GLY A 15 2.93 31.38 -50.26
C GLY A 15 2.10 32.64 -50.52
N ARG A 16 0.78 32.52 -50.55
CA ARG A 16 -0.13 33.62 -50.88
C ARG A 16 -0.36 34.57 -49.70
N ASP A 17 -0.28 34.05 -48.48
CA ASP A 17 -0.46 34.81 -47.24
C ASP A 17 0.61 34.46 -46.19
N ARG A 18 0.57 35.14 -45.03
CA ARG A 18 1.56 34.94 -43.96
C ARG A 18 1.59 33.50 -43.41
N PHE A 19 0.45 32.82 -43.40
CA PHE A 19 0.32 31.46 -42.89
C PHE A 19 0.91 30.45 -43.88
N GLU A 20 0.55 30.54 -45.16
CA GLU A 20 1.09 29.68 -46.22
C GLU A 20 2.60 29.84 -46.34
N LYS A 21 3.11 31.07 -46.24
CA LYS A 21 4.55 31.35 -46.22
C LYS A 21 5.24 30.64 -45.05
N ALA A 22 4.69 30.75 -43.85
CA ALA A 22 5.23 30.09 -42.67
C ALA A 22 5.17 28.55 -42.79
N ALA A 23 4.09 28.00 -43.34
CA ALA A 23 3.93 26.57 -43.55
C ALA A 23 4.97 26.00 -44.54
N LEU A 24 5.18 26.68 -45.67
CA LEU A 24 6.18 26.30 -46.67
C LEU A 24 7.62 26.39 -46.12
N LEU A 25 7.91 27.45 -45.36
CA LEU A 25 9.21 27.60 -44.69
C LEU A 25 9.44 26.53 -43.61
N ASN A 26 8.39 26.13 -42.88
CA ASN A 26 8.46 25.04 -41.92
C ASN A 26 8.73 23.69 -42.61
N GLN A 27 8.05 23.40 -43.72
CA GLN A 27 8.34 22.19 -44.52
C GLN A 27 9.76 22.18 -45.07
N LEU A 28 10.24 23.33 -45.58
CA LEU A 28 11.63 23.48 -46.02
C LEU A 28 12.61 23.24 -44.87
N CYS A 29 12.33 23.79 -43.68
CA CYS A 29 13.14 23.57 -42.49
C CYS A 29 13.30 22.06 -42.21
N LEU A 30 12.19 21.31 -42.19
CA LEU A 30 12.23 19.85 -41.97
C LEU A 30 13.07 19.11 -43.03
N LEU A 31 12.89 19.44 -44.31
CA LEU A 31 13.66 18.85 -45.39
C LEU A 31 15.16 19.15 -45.29
N LEU A 32 15.52 20.36 -44.86
CA LEU A 32 16.92 20.75 -44.65
C LEU A 32 17.52 20.04 -43.45
N CYS A 33 16.76 19.82 -42.37
CA CYS A 33 17.18 18.99 -41.24
C CYS A 33 17.48 17.55 -41.69
N TRP A 34 16.62 16.95 -42.52
CA TRP A 34 16.85 15.60 -43.06
C TRP A 34 18.08 15.49 -43.97
N GLN A 35 18.53 16.60 -44.54
CA GLN A 35 19.76 16.66 -45.35
C GLN A 35 20.99 17.04 -44.53
N ASP A 36 20.88 17.12 -43.19
CA ASP A 36 21.94 17.56 -42.28
C ASP A 36 22.44 19.00 -42.55
N ARG A 37 21.54 19.87 -43.03
CA ARG A 37 21.86 21.26 -43.39
C ARG A 37 21.36 22.24 -42.33
N LEU A 38 21.91 22.11 -41.12
CA LEU A 38 21.39 22.75 -39.91
C LEU A 38 21.36 24.28 -39.98
N GLU A 39 22.39 24.94 -40.51
CA GLU A 39 22.40 26.41 -40.66
C GLU A 39 21.31 26.91 -41.62
N ALA A 40 21.10 26.21 -42.73
CA ALA A 40 20.05 26.55 -43.68
C ALA A 40 18.65 26.26 -43.09
N ALA A 41 18.52 25.18 -42.32
CA ALA A 41 17.29 24.84 -41.60
C ALA A 41 16.96 25.92 -40.56
N ARG A 42 17.96 26.36 -39.77
CA ARG A 42 17.81 27.43 -38.79
C ARG A 42 17.38 28.74 -39.45
N ALA A 43 17.97 29.10 -40.59
CA ALA A 43 17.57 30.29 -41.34
C ALA A 43 16.12 30.19 -41.85
N ALA A 44 15.69 29.02 -42.32
CA ALA A 44 14.31 28.78 -42.74
C ALA A 44 13.33 28.87 -41.56
N ALA A 45 13.67 28.28 -40.41
CA ALA A 45 12.87 28.37 -39.18
C ALA A 45 12.75 29.82 -38.69
N ALA A 46 13.84 30.59 -38.74
CA ALA A 46 13.82 32.00 -38.36
C ALA A 46 12.88 32.83 -39.24
N GLN A 47 12.88 32.59 -40.56
CA GLN A 47 11.95 33.25 -41.48
C GLN A 47 10.49 32.79 -41.28
N ALA A 48 10.28 31.51 -40.94
CA ALA A 48 8.95 30.98 -40.65
C ALA A 48 8.33 31.70 -39.44
N VAL A 49 9.11 31.83 -38.36
CA VAL A 49 8.71 32.54 -37.14
C VAL A 49 8.47 34.03 -37.39
N GLN A 50 9.28 34.69 -38.23
CA GLN A 50 9.03 36.09 -38.61
C GLN A 50 7.73 36.25 -39.38
N SER A 51 7.35 35.26 -40.19
CA SER A 51 6.13 35.30 -41.00
C SER A 51 4.87 35.06 -40.16
N PHE A 52 4.94 34.17 -39.16
CA PHE A 52 3.80 33.83 -38.30
C PHE A 52 4.24 33.53 -36.85
N PRO A 53 4.58 34.57 -36.06
CA PRO A 53 5.15 34.41 -34.73
C PRO A 53 4.18 33.82 -33.71
N GLU A 54 2.87 33.85 -33.95
CA GLU A 54 1.85 33.34 -33.03
C GLU A 54 1.78 31.80 -33.03
N ALA A 55 2.52 31.10 -33.90
CA ALA A 55 2.55 29.64 -33.98
C ALA A 55 3.68 29.02 -33.14
N PRO A 56 3.35 28.34 -32.02
CA PRO A 56 4.37 27.80 -31.12
C PRO A 56 5.25 26.72 -31.76
N ALA A 57 4.68 25.92 -32.67
CA ALA A 57 5.42 24.86 -33.36
C ALA A 57 6.63 25.38 -34.12
N LEU A 58 6.55 26.59 -34.71
CA LEU A 58 7.65 27.21 -35.44
C LEU A 58 8.79 27.63 -34.49
N TRP A 59 8.41 28.18 -33.33
CA TRP A 59 9.37 28.53 -32.29
C TRP A 59 10.09 27.31 -31.71
N ARG A 60 9.38 26.18 -31.50
CA ARG A 60 9.99 24.94 -31.00
C ARG A 60 11.10 24.44 -31.94
N TRP A 61 10.90 24.52 -33.27
CA TRP A 61 11.95 24.22 -34.25
C TRP A 61 13.13 25.18 -34.16
N LEU A 62 12.85 26.48 -34.10
CA LEU A 62 13.91 27.49 -34.01
C LEU A 62 14.73 27.38 -32.73
N ILE A 63 14.09 27.11 -31.58
CA ILE A 63 14.75 26.86 -30.29
C ILE A 63 15.66 25.64 -30.39
N SER A 64 15.18 24.55 -30.98
CA SER A 64 15.97 23.32 -31.14
C SER A 64 17.18 23.53 -32.04
N LEU A 65 17.01 24.25 -33.16
CA LEU A 65 18.07 24.53 -34.14
C LEU A 65 19.03 25.64 -33.72
N SER A 66 18.68 26.46 -32.74
CA SER A 66 19.56 27.52 -32.21
C SER A 66 20.43 27.07 -31.05
N GLY A 67 20.37 25.78 -30.67
CA GLY A 67 21.02 25.29 -29.45
C GLY A 67 20.40 25.87 -28.18
N ALA A 68 19.09 26.13 -28.19
CA ALA A 68 18.34 26.71 -27.08
C ALA A 68 18.86 28.11 -26.65
N ALA A 69 19.22 28.96 -27.62
CA ALA A 69 19.72 30.31 -27.36
C ALA A 69 18.74 31.15 -26.53
N ALA A 70 19.25 31.82 -25.48
CA ALA A 70 18.45 32.55 -24.50
C ALA A 70 17.52 33.61 -25.13
N GLU A 71 18.05 34.39 -26.07
CA GLU A 71 17.27 35.41 -26.79
C GLU A 71 16.14 34.80 -27.62
N THR A 72 16.37 33.64 -28.22
CA THR A 72 15.34 32.93 -29.02
C THR A 72 14.20 32.46 -28.11
N ILE A 73 14.52 31.93 -26.93
CA ILE A 73 13.53 31.47 -25.96
C ILE A 73 12.74 32.66 -25.39
N ALA A 74 13.40 33.77 -25.06
CA ALA A 74 12.72 34.97 -24.56
C ALA A 74 11.70 35.51 -25.57
N ARG A 75 12.10 35.65 -26.84
CA ARG A 75 11.19 36.08 -27.91
C ARG A 75 10.04 35.09 -28.14
N ALA A 76 10.32 33.79 -28.02
CA ALA A 76 9.29 32.77 -28.12
C ALA A 76 8.27 32.87 -26.96
N ARG A 77 8.72 33.16 -25.74
CA ARG A 77 7.84 33.36 -24.57
C ARG A 77 6.95 34.58 -24.72
N GLU A 78 7.46 35.67 -25.32
CA GLU A 78 6.67 36.86 -25.62
C GLU A 78 5.61 36.60 -26.69
N ALA A 79 5.98 35.89 -27.77
CA ALA A 79 5.08 35.61 -28.87
C ALA A 79 4.04 34.51 -28.55
N CYS A 80 4.38 33.56 -27.68
CA CYS A 80 3.55 32.39 -27.34
C CYS A 80 3.54 32.13 -25.81
N PRO A 81 2.96 33.04 -25.00
CA PRO A 81 3.05 32.97 -23.54
C PRO A 81 2.36 31.74 -22.93
N ALA A 82 1.29 31.24 -23.56
CA ALA A 82 0.52 30.09 -23.11
C ALA A 82 1.12 28.73 -23.53
N ASP A 83 2.19 28.71 -24.32
CA ASP A 83 2.76 27.44 -24.80
C ASP A 83 3.61 26.75 -23.72
N ALA A 84 3.20 25.54 -23.35
CA ALA A 84 3.82 24.77 -22.28
C ALA A 84 5.23 24.26 -22.64
N GLU A 85 5.53 24.01 -23.92
CA GLU A 85 6.86 23.57 -24.34
C GLU A 85 7.87 24.71 -24.32
N ILE A 86 7.46 25.89 -24.78
CA ILE A 86 8.30 27.08 -24.74
C ILE A 86 8.52 27.51 -23.28
N TRP A 87 7.50 27.40 -22.41
CA TRP A 87 7.68 27.57 -20.96
C TRP A 87 8.73 26.61 -20.39
N LEU A 88 8.64 25.32 -20.73
CA LEU A 88 9.59 24.31 -20.25
C LEU A 88 11.03 24.61 -20.71
N ALA A 89 11.21 25.05 -21.96
CA ALA A 89 12.53 25.45 -22.47
C ALA A 89 13.11 26.63 -21.68
N ASP A 90 12.28 27.62 -21.34
CA ASP A 90 12.69 28.76 -20.50
C ASP A 90 12.98 28.34 -19.05
N LEU A 91 12.17 27.46 -18.46
CA LEU A 91 12.41 26.89 -17.14
C LEU A 91 13.77 26.18 -17.08
N VAL A 92 14.08 25.33 -18.07
CA VAL A 92 15.37 24.63 -18.16
C VAL A 92 16.50 25.65 -18.23
N ARG A 93 16.42 26.64 -19.12
CA ARG A 93 17.44 27.70 -19.26
C ARG A 93 17.70 28.44 -17.95
N GLN A 94 16.66 28.88 -17.25
CA GLN A 94 16.77 29.63 -16.00
C GLN A 94 17.38 28.81 -14.86
N THR A 95 17.29 27.50 -14.97
CA THR A 95 17.69 26.56 -13.92
C THR A 95 18.88 25.71 -14.33
N GLN A 96 19.55 25.94 -15.45
CA GLN A 96 20.80 25.25 -15.74
C GLN A 96 21.91 25.83 -14.87
N PRO A 97 22.78 24.99 -14.27
CA PRO A 97 24.00 25.48 -13.66
C PRO A 97 24.86 26.12 -14.77
N GLU A 98 25.35 27.35 -14.57
CA GLU A 98 26.14 28.06 -15.57
C GLU A 98 27.39 27.25 -15.96
N GLY A 99 27.32 26.61 -17.12
CA GLY A 99 28.44 25.91 -17.73
C GLY A 99 29.27 26.87 -18.58
N GLY A 100 30.22 27.58 -17.96
CA GLY A 100 31.38 28.16 -18.67
C GLY A 100 31.28 29.61 -19.15
N SER A 101 32.21 30.41 -18.61
CA SER A 101 32.70 31.74 -19.03
C SER A 101 31.69 32.90 -19.11
N GLY A 102 31.37 33.51 -17.96
CA GLY A 102 30.85 34.88 -17.96
C GLY A 102 30.08 35.32 -16.73
N ALA A 103 30.80 35.61 -15.64
CA ALA A 103 30.46 36.63 -14.64
C ALA A 103 29.01 36.66 -14.08
N ALA A 104 28.68 35.70 -13.20
CA ALA A 104 27.98 35.96 -11.95
C ALA A 104 28.22 34.78 -10.99
N ALA A 105 28.32 35.04 -9.68
CA ALA A 105 28.27 33.95 -8.72
C ALA A 105 26.93 33.21 -8.89
N PRO A 106 26.89 31.86 -8.89
CA PRO A 106 25.64 31.14 -9.03
C PRO A 106 24.67 31.64 -7.94
N PRO A 107 23.40 31.93 -8.27
CA PRO A 107 22.42 32.26 -7.24
C PRO A 107 22.45 31.12 -6.21
N ALA A 108 22.43 31.48 -4.93
CA ALA A 108 22.38 30.49 -3.85
C ALA A 108 21.31 29.46 -4.18
N GLU A 109 21.59 28.17 -3.95
CA GLU A 109 20.75 27.05 -4.38
C GLU A 109 19.25 27.24 -4.05
N GLY A 110 18.97 27.83 -2.88
CA GLY A 110 17.61 28.20 -2.46
C GLY A 110 16.92 29.27 -3.33
N ALA A 111 17.65 30.24 -3.88
CA ALA A 111 17.11 31.24 -4.80
C ALA A 111 16.75 30.65 -6.17
N ARG A 112 17.58 29.72 -6.68
CA ARG A 112 17.29 28.97 -7.91
C ARG A 112 16.05 28.10 -7.76
N GLU A 113 15.92 27.39 -6.65
CA GLU A 113 14.73 26.60 -6.33
C GLU A 113 13.47 27.47 -6.18
N ALA A 114 13.57 28.60 -5.48
CA ALA A 114 12.44 29.52 -5.32
C ALA A 114 11.95 30.09 -6.66
N ALA A 115 12.86 30.47 -7.55
CA ALA A 115 12.53 30.95 -8.89
C ALA A 115 11.85 29.86 -9.75
N ALA A 116 12.40 28.64 -9.73
CA ALA A 116 11.80 27.49 -10.42
C ALA A 116 10.39 27.21 -9.92
N LEU A 117 10.20 27.20 -8.60
CA LEU A 117 8.89 26.99 -7.96
C LEU A 117 7.88 28.08 -8.34
N ALA A 118 8.29 29.35 -8.37
CA ALA A 118 7.44 30.46 -8.79
C ALA A 118 7.03 30.32 -10.27
N SER A 119 7.96 29.93 -11.14
CA SER A 119 7.68 29.67 -12.56
C SER A 119 6.65 28.55 -12.75
N VAL A 120 6.81 27.43 -12.02
CA VAL A 120 5.87 26.30 -12.05
C VAL A 120 4.47 26.72 -11.60
N ARG A 121 4.35 27.43 -10.47
CA ARG A 121 3.05 27.87 -9.94
C ARG A 121 2.32 28.80 -10.90
N ARG A 122 3.05 29.71 -11.55
CA ARG A 122 2.47 30.61 -12.55
C ARG A 122 1.95 29.83 -13.76
N ALA A 123 2.77 28.93 -14.31
CA ALA A 123 2.36 28.10 -15.44
C ALA A 123 1.17 27.20 -15.09
N GLN A 124 1.10 26.69 -13.86
CA GLN A 124 -0.05 25.92 -13.37
C GLN A 124 -1.34 26.76 -13.39
N ALA A 125 -1.29 28.00 -12.93
CA ALA A 125 -2.43 28.92 -12.99
C ALA A 125 -2.86 29.22 -14.45
N ASP A 126 -1.90 29.25 -15.37
CA ASP A 126 -2.13 29.48 -16.80
C ASP A 126 -2.57 28.20 -17.57
N GLY A 127 -2.80 27.08 -16.87
CA GLY A 127 -3.30 25.83 -17.47
C GLY A 127 -2.22 24.91 -18.04
N LEU A 128 -1.10 24.74 -17.32
CA LEU A 128 0.01 23.87 -17.71
C LEU A 128 -0.45 22.45 -18.14
N ALA A 129 -0.03 22.04 -19.33
CA ALA A 129 -0.31 20.71 -19.85
C ALA A 129 0.36 19.61 -18.97
N PRO A 130 -0.34 18.51 -18.63
CA PRO A 130 0.21 17.44 -17.79
C PRO A 130 1.54 16.88 -18.31
N ALA A 131 1.66 16.77 -19.64
CA ALA A 131 2.87 16.27 -20.29
C ALA A 131 4.10 17.18 -20.13
N ALA A 132 3.88 18.49 -20.13
CA ALA A 132 4.94 19.47 -19.86
C ALA A 132 5.26 19.51 -18.36
N ALA A 133 4.23 19.46 -17.50
CA ALA A 133 4.39 19.41 -16.05
C ALA A 133 5.22 18.20 -15.58
N ALA A 134 4.96 17.00 -16.10
CA ALA A 134 5.74 15.82 -15.72
C ALA A 134 7.19 15.87 -16.22
N ARG A 135 7.44 16.40 -17.42
CA ARG A 135 8.81 16.61 -17.92
C ARG A 135 9.55 17.68 -17.14
N ALA A 136 8.87 18.77 -16.76
CA ALA A 136 9.40 19.77 -15.85
C ALA A 136 9.78 19.13 -14.51
N ALA A 137 8.88 18.31 -13.93
CA ALA A 137 9.14 17.61 -12.69
C ALA A 137 10.35 16.66 -12.78
N ASP A 138 10.46 15.85 -13.84
CA ASP A 138 11.59 14.92 -14.00
C ASP A 138 12.92 15.69 -14.13
N TYR A 139 12.94 16.75 -14.94
CA TYR A 139 14.11 17.60 -15.09
C TYR A 139 14.50 18.28 -13.77
N LEU A 140 13.55 18.94 -13.08
CA LEU A 140 13.82 19.64 -11.83
C LEU A 140 14.32 18.69 -10.74
N LEU A 141 13.77 17.47 -10.68
CA LEU A 141 14.22 16.45 -9.74
C LEU A 141 15.68 16.03 -10.02
N ARG A 142 16.05 15.85 -11.29
CA ARG A 142 17.45 15.55 -11.69
C ARG A 142 18.38 16.74 -11.45
N ALA A 143 17.86 17.96 -11.56
CA ALA A 143 18.60 19.21 -11.34
C ALA A 143 18.82 19.52 -9.85
N GLY A 144 18.31 18.69 -8.93
CA GLY A 144 18.46 18.88 -7.48
C GLY A 144 17.47 19.87 -6.87
N LEU A 145 16.33 20.14 -7.54
CA LEU A 145 15.33 21.11 -7.11
C LEU A 145 14.02 20.39 -6.70
N PRO A 146 13.99 19.68 -5.55
CA PRO A 146 12.91 18.77 -5.17
C PRO A 146 11.56 19.45 -4.91
N ARG A 147 11.53 20.65 -4.34
CA ARG A 147 10.28 21.37 -4.03
C ARG A 147 9.61 21.85 -5.31
N ALA A 148 10.40 22.39 -6.24
CA ALA A 148 9.90 22.79 -7.55
C ALA A 148 9.44 21.57 -8.37
N ALA A 149 10.19 20.47 -8.31
CA ALA A 149 9.83 19.21 -8.94
C ALA A 149 8.51 18.65 -8.39
N ALA A 150 8.34 18.65 -7.06
CA ALA A 150 7.13 18.19 -6.41
C ALA A 150 5.91 19.03 -6.81
N ALA A 151 6.04 20.36 -6.89
CA ALA A 151 4.96 21.22 -7.37
C ALA A 151 4.55 20.88 -8.82
N ALA A 152 5.53 20.70 -9.71
CA ALA A 152 5.26 20.34 -11.10
C ALA A 152 4.65 18.93 -11.22
N ALA A 153 5.11 17.98 -10.41
CA ALA A 153 4.58 16.62 -10.39
C ALA A 153 3.15 16.58 -9.88
N ARG A 154 2.80 17.34 -8.83
CA ARG A 154 1.40 17.43 -8.34
C ARG A 154 0.47 17.95 -9.43
N ALA A 155 0.85 19.06 -10.08
CA ALA A 155 0.10 19.62 -11.20
C ALA A 155 -0.06 18.61 -12.36
N ALA A 156 0.96 17.79 -12.63
CA ALA A 156 0.88 16.73 -13.62
C ALA A 156 -0.12 15.63 -13.19
N THR A 157 -0.02 15.14 -11.95
CA THR A 157 -0.82 14.01 -11.45
C THR A 157 -2.31 14.34 -11.31
N GLU A 158 -2.66 15.57 -10.92
CA GLU A 158 -4.06 16.03 -10.78
C GLU A 158 -4.83 15.98 -12.11
N ARG A 159 -4.12 16.16 -13.22
CA ARG A 159 -4.70 16.27 -14.57
C ARG A 159 -4.25 15.14 -15.50
N ALA A 160 -3.61 14.10 -14.97
CA ALA A 160 -2.96 13.06 -15.77
C ALA A 160 -3.93 12.18 -16.55
N GLN A 161 -5.17 11.98 -16.06
CA GLN A 161 -6.20 11.15 -16.70
C GLN A 161 -5.67 9.77 -17.17
N GLY A 162 -4.90 9.07 -16.34
CA GLY A 162 -4.32 7.77 -16.71
C GLY A 162 -2.99 7.84 -17.47
N TRP A 163 -2.40 9.02 -17.64
CA TRP A 163 -1.09 9.14 -18.29
C TRP A 163 0.06 8.71 -17.37
N LEU A 164 0.54 7.48 -17.57
CA LEU A 164 1.51 6.78 -16.73
C LEU A 164 2.75 7.62 -16.33
N PRO A 165 3.44 8.34 -17.24
CA PRO A 165 4.64 9.10 -16.87
C PRO A 165 4.43 10.14 -15.76
N ALA A 166 3.23 10.75 -15.66
CA ALA A 166 2.93 11.69 -14.58
C ALA A 166 2.94 10.99 -13.21
N TYR A 167 2.37 9.79 -13.10
CA TYR A 167 2.35 9.03 -11.85
C TYR A 167 3.74 8.50 -11.49
N VAL A 168 4.55 8.10 -12.47
CA VAL A 168 5.94 7.66 -12.23
C VAL A 168 6.79 8.78 -11.64
N VAL A 169 6.73 10.00 -12.21
CA VAL A 169 7.45 11.15 -11.65
C VAL A 169 6.85 11.59 -10.32
N GLY A 170 5.52 11.46 -10.16
CA GLY A 170 4.79 11.66 -8.91
C GLY A 170 5.35 10.79 -7.77
N VAL A 171 5.47 9.47 -7.97
CA VAL A 171 6.07 8.56 -6.97
C VAL A 171 7.49 9.03 -6.59
N ARG A 172 8.34 9.37 -7.57
CA ARG A 172 9.72 9.79 -7.30
C ARG A 172 9.79 11.08 -6.49
N CYS A 173 8.97 12.07 -6.82
CA CYS A 173 8.90 13.33 -6.08
C CYS A 173 8.33 13.12 -4.67
N ALA A 174 7.28 12.30 -4.55
CA ALA A 174 6.67 11.98 -3.26
C ALA A 174 7.64 11.31 -2.30
N LEU A 175 8.43 10.33 -2.79
CA LEU A 175 9.49 9.69 -2.02
C LEU A 175 10.57 10.68 -1.57
N LYS A 176 10.93 11.65 -2.42
CA LYS A 176 11.95 12.66 -2.10
C LYS A 176 11.46 13.65 -1.03
N GLU A 177 10.18 14.03 -1.09
CA GLU A 177 9.51 14.87 -0.09
C GLU A 177 9.08 14.10 1.16
N GLN A 178 9.26 12.76 1.17
CA GLN A 178 8.78 11.87 2.23
C GLN A 178 7.24 11.94 2.44
N ASP A 179 6.50 12.37 1.42
CA ASP A 179 5.04 12.35 1.40
C ASP A 179 4.55 10.97 0.96
N ARG A 180 4.31 10.13 1.95
CA ARG A 180 3.98 8.73 1.76
C ARG A 180 2.59 8.50 1.16
N ASP A 181 1.59 9.27 1.60
CA ASP A 181 0.22 9.10 1.11
C ASP A 181 0.13 9.48 -0.36
N TRP A 182 0.84 10.55 -0.75
CA TRP A 182 0.97 10.91 -2.15
C TRP A 182 1.72 9.85 -2.96
N ALA A 183 2.78 9.25 -2.40
CA ALA A 183 3.51 8.16 -3.06
C ALA A 183 2.61 6.92 -3.29
N ILE A 184 1.82 6.53 -2.30
CA ILE A 184 0.85 5.43 -2.39
C ILE A 184 -0.20 5.75 -3.46
N ALA A 185 -0.76 6.97 -3.45
CA ALA A 185 -1.75 7.39 -4.44
C ALA A 185 -1.17 7.31 -5.87
N CYS A 186 0.04 7.84 -6.09
CA CYS A 186 0.69 7.77 -7.40
C CYS A 186 1.02 6.33 -7.82
N ALA A 187 1.46 5.46 -6.90
CA ALA A 187 1.72 4.06 -7.22
C ALA A 187 0.45 3.31 -7.64
N ARG A 188 -0.68 3.57 -6.95
CA ARG A 188 -1.98 2.99 -7.31
C ARG A 188 -2.44 3.45 -8.69
N GLU A 189 -2.33 4.74 -8.98
CA GLU A 189 -2.69 5.28 -10.29
C GLU A 189 -1.76 4.77 -11.40
N ALA A 190 -0.46 4.60 -11.14
CA ALA A 190 0.46 3.99 -12.09
C ALA A 190 0.08 2.54 -12.42
N ILE A 191 -0.36 1.76 -11.42
CA ILE A 191 -0.87 0.40 -11.62
C ILE A 191 -2.14 0.43 -12.48
N ARG A 192 -3.09 1.32 -12.19
CA ARG A 192 -4.36 1.45 -12.94
C ARG A 192 -4.16 1.91 -14.38
N ALA A 193 -3.22 2.83 -14.59
CA ALA A 193 -2.88 3.38 -15.90
C ALA A 193 -2.16 2.39 -16.82
N SER A 194 -1.58 1.32 -16.27
CA SER A 194 -0.78 0.37 -17.02
C SER A 194 -1.60 -0.86 -17.40
N LEU A 195 -1.59 -1.22 -18.69
CA LEU A 195 -2.23 -2.45 -19.18
C LEU A 195 -1.59 -3.71 -18.57
N ASN A 196 -0.26 -3.71 -18.47
CA ASN A 196 0.54 -4.78 -17.86
C ASN A 196 1.53 -4.16 -16.87
N PRO A 197 1.09 -3.83 -15.64
CA PRO A 197 1.95 -3.17 -14.65
C PRO A 197 3.17 -4.03 -14.30
N PRO A 198 4.40 -3.49 -14.45
CA PRO A 198 5.61 -4.17 -13.97
C PRO A 198 5.54 -4.47 -12.47
N ALA A 199 6.14 -5.60 -12.05
CA ALA A 199 6.22 -6.03 -10.66
C ALA A 199 6.72 -4.93 -9.70
N PHE A 200 7.64 -4.07 -10.18
CA PHE A 200 8.17 -2.93 -9.45
C PHE A 200 7.10 -2.01 -8.84
N PHE A 201 5.98 -1.76 -9.54
CA PHE A 201 4.94 -0.89 -8.96
C PHE A 201 4.22 -1.54 -7.79
N TYR A 202 3.98 -2.85 -7.86
CA TYR A 202 3.42 -3.63 -6.75
C TYR A 202 4.41 -3.68 -5.59
N GLN A 203 5.69 -3.92 -5.86
CA GLN A 203 6.74 -3.90 -4.84
C GLN A 203 6.80 -2.55 -4.12
N LYS A 204 6.80 -1.44 -4.88
CA LYS A 204 6.76 -0.10 -4.29
C LYS A 204 5.51 0.16 -3.47
N LEU A 205 4.35 -0.30 -3.91
CA LEU A 205 3.13 -0.19 -3.13
C LEU A 205 3.22 -0.98 -1.81
N VAL A 206 3.76 -2.20 -1.85
CA VAL A 206 3.96 -3.03 -0.66
C VAL A 206 4.98 -2.41 0.29
N ASP A 207 6.14 -1.95 -0.19
CA ASP A 207 7.15 -1.25 0.62
C ASP A 207 6.57 0.00 1.32
N LEU A 208 5.79 0.77 0.56
CA LEU A 208 5.12 1.97 1.04
C LEU A 208 3.94 1.66 1.96
N LYS A 209 3.44 0.44 2.04
CA LYS A 209 2.39 0.08 3.02
C LYS A 209 2.95 -0.69 4.21
N SER A 210 4.00 -1.49 4.02
CA SER A 210 4.62 -2.30 5.06
C SER A 210 5.27 -1.48 6.18
N SER A 211 5.70 -0.26 5.87
CA SER A 211 6.23 0.69 6.85
C SER A 211 5.16 1.35 7.74
N GLN A 212 3.87 1.00 7.61
CA GLN A 212 2.76 1.60 8.38
C GLN A 212 2.49 0.70 9.58
N GLN A 213 2.18 1.30 10.72
CA GLN A 213 1.77 0.58 11.92
C GLN A 213 0.38 1.07 12.34
N PRO A 214 -0.62 0.17 12.42
CA PRO A 214 -0.57 -1.26 12.09
C PRO A 214 -0.37 -1.51 10.58
N LEU A 215 0.09 -2.71 10.22
CA LEU A 215 0.24 -3.14 8.83
C LEU A 215 -1.12 -3.06 8.11
N PRO A 216 -1.25 -2.34 6.99
CA PRO A 216 -2.49 -2.32 6.22
C PRO A 216 -2.80 -3.70 5.63
N ILE A 217 -4.02 -4.18 5.85
CA ILE A 217 -4.53 -5.47 5.35
C ILE A 217 -5.63 -5.31 4.28
N ASP A 218 -5.66 -4.15 3.61
CA ASP A 218 -6.67 -3.83 2.61
C ASP A 218 -6.55 -4.64 1.31
N SER A 219 -7.54 -4.51 0.43
CA SER A 219 -7.59 -5.22 -0.85
C SER A 219 -6.42 -4.91 -1.77
N ASP A 220 -5.92 -3.68 -1.76
CA ASP A 220 -4.78 -3.28 -2.60
C ASP A 220 -3.49 -3.97 -2.13
N MET A 221 -3.29 -4.12 -0.82
CA MET A 221 -2.15 -4.86 -0.26
C MET A 221 -2.18 -6.33 -0.68
N VAL A 222 -3.32 -7.00 -0.51
CA VAL A 222 -3.49 -8.41 -0.91
C VAL A 222 -3.28 -8.57 -2.41
N PHE A 223 -3.87 -7.70 -3.22
CA PHE A 223 -3.72 -7.76 -4.68
C PHE A 223 -2.26 -7.56 -5.11
N ALA A 224 -1.56 -6.58 -4.54
CA ALA A 224 -0.15 -6.34 -4.84
C ALA A 224 0.73 -7.54 -4.44
N LEU A 225 0.52 -8.10 -3.25
CA LEU A 225 1.25 -9.29 -2.79
C LEU A 225 0.98 -10.52 -3.66
N ARG A 226 -0.25 -10.73 -4.14
CA ARG A 226 -0.56 -11.78 -5.12
C ARG A 226 0.20 -11.58 -6.43
N LYS A 227 0.26 -10.34 -6.94
CA LYS A 227 1.03 -10.05 -8.15
C LYS A 227 2.54 -10.24 -7.99
N LEU A 228 3.08 -9.93 -6.82
CA LEU A 228 4.47 -10.25 -6.50
C LEU A 228 4.70 -11.76 -6.37
N ARG A 229 3.76 -12.49 -5.76
CA ARG A 229 3.80 -13.96 -5.65
C ARG A 229 3.73 -14.67 -7.00
N GLU A 230 2.99 -14.12 -7.95
CA GLU A 230 2.95 -14.57 -9.35
C GLU A 230 4.29 -14.31 -10.07
N ALA A 231 4.89 -13.13 -9.86
CA ALA A 231 6.12 -12.72 -10.53
C ALA A 231 7.39 -13.40 -9.97
N GLU A 232 7.41 -13.65 -8.66
CA GLU A 232 8.53 -14.27 -7.95
C GLU A 232 8.03 -15.43 -7.08
N PRO A 233 7.77 -16.61 -7.68
CA PRO A 233 7.09 -17.69 -6.97
C PRO A 233 7.87 -18.30 -5.81
N ASP A 234 9.19 -18.18 -5.78
CA ASP A 234 10.03 -18.80 -4.76
C ASP A 234 10.52 -17.80 -3.70
N ASN A 235 10.01 -16.56 -3.73
CA ASN A 235 10.43 -15.53 -2.78
C ASN A 235 9.70 -15.73 -1.43
N PRO A 236 10.41 -16.15 -0.36
CA PRO A 236 9.78 -16.47 0.92
C PRO A 236 9.22 -15.25 1.65
N LEU A 237 9.66 -14.03 1.31
CA LEU A 237 9.11 -12.79 1.88
C LEU A 237 7.67 -12.58 1.40
N TRP A 238 7.42 -12.74 0.10
CA TRP A 238 6.07 -12.55 -0.46
C TRP A 238 5.09 -13.60 0.03
N MET A 239 5.52 -14.85 0.18
CA MET A 239 4.73 -15.91 0.79
C MET A 239 4.32 -15.55 2.22
N GLN A 240 5.28 -15.17 3.06
CA GLN A 240 5.01 -14.84 4.48
C GLN A 240 4.13 -13.59 4.61
N MET A 241 4.39 -12.54 3.83
CA MET A 241 3.59 -11.32 3.87
C MET A 241 2.15 -11.59 3.39
N LEU A 242 1.98 -12.31 2.28
CA LEU A 242 0.65 -12.66 1.76
C LEU A 242 -0.10 -13.55 2.75
N GLY A 243 0.56 -14.58 3.28
CA GLY A 243 -0.04 -15.48 4.25
C GLY A 243 -0.45 -14.77 5.53
N TYR A 244 0.36 -13.83 6.03
CA TYR A 244 0.04 -13.04 7.23
C TYR A 244 -1.17 -12.12 6.99
N VAL A 245 -1.17 -11.37 5.88
CA VAL A 245 -2.28 -10.47 5.56
C VAL A 245 -3.58 -11.26 5.35
N CYS A 246 -3.53 -12.40 4.66
CA CYS A 246 -4.68 -13.28 4.49
C CYS A 246 -5.18 -13.86 5.83
N TYR A 247 -4.28 -14.25 6.72
CA TYR A 247 -4.62 -14.71 8.07
C TYR A 247 -5.36 -13.62 8.87
N GLN A 248 -4.85 -12.39 8.86
CA GLN A 248 -5.48 -11.26 9.55
C GLN A 248 -6.86 -10.90 9.00
N ARG A 249 -7.10 -11.12 7.70
CA ARG A 249 -8.42 -10.92 7.09
C ARG A 249 -9.43 -12.02 7.43
N GLY A 250 -8.96 -13.22 7.78
CA GLY A 250 -9.80 -14.34 8.18
C GLY A 250 -10.76 -14.83 7.09
N GLY A 251 -11.78 -15.58 7.51
CA GLY A 251 -12.82 -16.10 6.62
C GLY A 251 -12.27 -17.01 5.53
N VAL A 252 -12.70 -16.78 4.28
CA VAL A 252 -12.22 -17.56 3.12
C VAL A 252 -10.73 -17.40 2.85
N GLU A 253 -10.11 -16.32 3.35
CA GLU A 253 -8.68 -16.05 3.12
C GLU A 253 -7.76 -16.92 3.97
N MET A 254 -8.31 -17.64 4.95
CA MET A 254 -7.57 -18.65 5.72
C MET A 254 -7.03 -19.77 4.84
N ILE A 255 -7.67 -20.08 3.71
CA ILE A 255 -7.18 -21.05 2.73
C ILE A 255 -5.86 -20.55 2.11
N TYR A 256 -5.81 -19.28 1.71
CA TYR A 256 -4.60 -18.66 1.17
C TYR A 256 -3.53 -18.53 2.25
N ALA A 257 -3.89 -18.18 3.48
CA ALA A 257 -2.95 -18.14 4.59
C ALA A 257 -2.26 -19.50 4.81
N LEU A 258 -3.04 -20.59 4.85
CA LEU A 258 -2.50 -21.93 4.99
C LEU A 258 -1.60 -22.32 3.81
N TYR A 259 -2.03 -22.04 2.58
CA TYR A 259 -1.26 -22.36 1.38
C TYR A 259 0.09 -21.65 1.37
N GLU A 260 0.09 -20.32 1.53
CA GLU A 260 1.32 -19.53 1.46
C GLU A 260 2.28 -19.83 2.61
N MET A 261 1.77 -20.03 3.83
CA MET A 261 2.62 -20.37 4.96
C MET A 261 3.18 -21.79 4.86
N SER A 262 2.43 -22.75 4.31
CA SER A 262 2.95 -24.10 4.04
C SER A 262 4.10 -24.04 3.03
N ALA A 263 3.93 -23.29 1.94
CA ALA A 263 4.97 -23.07 0.95
C ALA A 263 6.21 -22.38 1.56
N ALA A 264 6.01 -21.37 2.41
CA ALA A 264 7.11 -20.71 3.11
C ALA A 264 7.88 -21.69 4.00
N ILE A 265 7.19 -22.53 4.77
CA ILE A 265 7.79 -23.58 5.62
C ILE A 265 8.64 -24.54 4.79
N GLU A 266 8.13 -25.01 3.65
CA GLU A 266 8.85 -25.89 2.72
C GLU A 266 10.11 -25.22 2.13
N GLY A 267 10.05 -23.90 1.89
CA GLY A 267 11.18 -23.09 1.44
C GLY A 267 12.24 -22.79 2.52
N GLY A 268 12.00 -23.16 3.77
CA GLY A 268 12.94 -22.97 4.89
C GLY A 268 12.77 -21.62 5.59
N VAL A 269 11.92 -21.58 6.60
CA VAL A 269 11.64 -20.38 7.40
C VAL A 269 12.69 -20.14 8.49
N SER A 270 12.91 -18.87 8.83
CA SER A 270 13.87 -18.46 9.88
C SER A 270 13.23 -18.22 11.25
N ASN A 271 11.90 -18.21 11.34
CA ASN A 271 11.16 -17.97 12.59
C ASN A 271 9.91 -18.86 12.67
N SER A 272 9.26 -18.88 13.84
CA SER A 272 8.11 -19.75 14.15
C SER A 272 6.77 -19.25 13.61
N ALA A 273 6.66 -17.99 13.17
CA ALA A 273 5.38 -17.39 12.80
C ALA A 273 4.65 -18.14 11.66
N PRO A 274 5.33 -18.64 10.60
CA PRO A 274 4.69 -19.43 9.57
C PRO A 274 4.03 -20.71 10.10
N TYR A 275 4.66 -21.40 11.05
CA TYR A 275 4.08 -22.59 11.68
C TYR A 275 2.84 -22.23 12.50
N LEU A 276 2.90 -21.16 13.29
CA LEU A 276 1.78 -20.68 14.09
C LEU A 276 0.58 -20.31 13.21
N ILE A 277 0.81 -19.52 12.16
CA ILE A 277 -0.25 -19.05 11.26
C ILE A 277 -0.83 -20.22 10.45
N ALA A 278 0.02 -21.11 9.92
CA ALA A 278 -0.46 -22.28 9.18
C ALA A 278 -1.27 -23.23 10.08
N ALA A 279 -0.84 -23.42 11.34
CA ALA A 279 -1.56 -24.25 12.28
C ALA A 279 -2.93 -23.65 12.64
N GLU A 280 -2.99 -22.35 12.90
CA GLU A 280 -4.23 -21.67 13.21
C GLU A 280 -5.18 -21.62 12.01
N ALA A 281 -4.65 -21.41 10.80
CA ALA A 281 -5.41 -21.53 9.56
C ALA A 281 -5.95 -22.96 9.36
N SER A 282 -5.15 -23.99 9.66
CA SER A 282 -5.60 -25.38 9.61
C SER A 282 -6.70 -25.66 10.64
N ARG A 283 -6.55 -25.17 11.87
CA ARG A 283 -7.55 -25.29 12.95
C ARG A 283 -8.88 -24.65 12.53
N PHE A 284 -8.82 -23.42 12.02
CA PHE A 284 -9.99 -22.68 11.54
C PHE A 284 -10.74 -23.43 10.42
N LEU A 285 -10.00 -24.12 9.54
CA LEU A 285 -10.56 -24.96 8.48
C LEU A 285 -11.02 -26.35 8.97
N GLY A 286 -10.99 -26.62 10.28
CA GLY A 286 -11.40 -27.89 10.90
C GLY A 286 -10.37 -29.02 10.79
N ASN A 287 -9.17 -28.74 10.29
CA ASN A 287 -8.11 -29.73 10.08
C ASN A 287 -7.19 -29.80 11.31
N TYR A 288 -7.73 -30.24 12.45
CA TYR A 288 -7.01 -30.30 13.74
C TYR A 288 -5.74 -31.14 13.69
N GLU A 289 -5.76 -32.28 12.99
CA GLU A 289 -4.56 -33.13 12.82
C GLU A 289 -3.42 -32.39 12.14
N ARG A 290 -3.73 -31.70 11.04
CA ARG A 290 -2.73 -30.92 10.31
C ARG A 290 -2.21 -29.77 11.16
N ALA A 291 -3.08 -29.12 11.95
CA ALA A 291 -2.67 -28.07 12.87
C ALA A 291 -1.66 -28.59 13.91
N ARG A 292 -1.92 -29.78 14.50
CA ARG A 292 -1.00 -30.43 15.45
C ARG A 292 0.34 -30.79 14.80
N ASP A 293 0.32 -31.38 13.61
CA ASP A 293 1.54 -31.72 12.86
C ASP A 293 2.42 -30.48 12.59
N LEU A 294 1.80 -29.40 12.11
CA LEU A 294 2.48 -28.13 11.88
C LEU A 294 3.13 -27.58 13.15
N LEU A 295 2.43 -27.62 14.29
CA LEU A 295 3.01 -27.14 15.56
C LEU A 295 4.13 -28.04 16.06
N ARG A 296 4.02 -29.37 15.93
CA ARG A 296 5.09 -30.32 16.27
C ARG A 296 6.35 -30.06 15.43
N ARG A 297 6.21 -29.93 14.11
CA ARG A 297 7.30 -29.55 13.21
C ARG A 297 7.90 -28.18 13.55
N GLY A 298 7.05 -27.24 13.96
CA GLY A 298 7.49 -25.94 14.46
C GLY A 298 8.37 -26.08 15.70
N LEU A 299 7.97 -26.92 16.68
CA LEU A 299 8.72 -27.17 17.91
C LEU A 299 10.00 -27.98 17.68
N GLU A 300 10.06 -28.84 16.67
CA GLU A 300 11.33 -29.48 16.27
C GLU A 300 12.37 -28.44 15.85
N ARG A 301 11.93 -27.34 15.20
CA ARG A 301 12.82 -26.27 14.73
C ARG A 301 13.05 -25.17 15.76
N PHE A 302 12.02 -24.85 16.55
CA PHE A 302 12.00 -23.78 17.54
C PHE A 302 11.54 -24.33 18.91
N PRO A 303 12.38 -25.18 19.56
CA PRO A 303 11.97 -25.94 20.74
C PRO A 303 11.60 -25.09 21.95
N ASP A 304 12.11 -23.87 22.02
CA ASP A 304 11.87 -22.95 23.13
C ASP A 304 10.72 -21.97 22.87
N ASP A 305 10.00 -22.06 21.74
CA ASP A 305 8.92 -21.12 21.44
C ASP A 305 7.68 -21.40 22.31
N LEU A 306 7.37 -20.48 23.23
CA LEU A 306 6.26 -20.63 24.18
C LEU A 306 4.91 -20.64 23.47
N THR A 307 4.74 -19.85 22.41
CA THR A 307 3.48 -19.74 21.67
C THR A 307 3.17 -21.05 20.95
N LEU A 308 4.18 -21.69 20.37
CA LEU A 308 4.04 -23.02 19.76
C LEU A 308 3.66 -24.09 20.81
N HIS A 309 4.33 -24.10 21.97
CA HIS A 309 3.97 -25.02 23.07
C HIS A 309 2.54 -24.79 23.55
N ASN A 310 2.16 -23.52 23.72
CA ASN A 310 0.83 -23.13 24.15
C ASN A 310 -0.25 -23.63 23.18
N ASN A 311 -0.12 -23.28 21.90
CA ASN A 311 -1.10 -23.64 20.88
C ASN A 311 -1.19 -25.16 20.67
N LEU A 312 -0.06 -25.88 20.74
CA LEU A 312 -0.08 -27.34 20.62
C LEU A 312 -0.82 -27.96 21.81
N THR A 313 -0.51 -27.50 23.03
CA THR A 313 -1.14 -28.02 24.24
C THR A 313 -2.64 -27.75 24.26
N TYR A 314 -3.06 -26.56 23.82
CA TYR A 314 -4.47 -26.23 23.65
C TYR A 314 -5.17 -27.21 22.69
N LEU A 315 -4.60 -27.45 21.50
CA LEU A 315 -5.18 -28.38 20.52
C LEU A 315 -5.24 -29.82 21.03
N LEU A 316 -4.21 -30.28 21.75
CA LEU A 316 -4.18 -31.62 22.33
C LEU A 316 -5.27 -31.80 23.40
N ALA A 317 -5.66 -30.74 24.11
CA ALA A 317 -6.70 -30.77 25.13
C ALA A 317 -8.13 -30.86 24.56
N LEU A 318 -8.33 -30.50 23.28
CA LEU A 318 -9.66 -30.51 22.66
C LEU A 318 -10.19 -31.94 22.39
N GLU A 319 -9.29 -32.91 22.24
CA GLU A 319 -9.65 -34.29 21.91
C GLU A 319 -9.27 -35.26 23.03
N PRO A 320 -10.18 -36.18 23.44
CA PRO A 320 -9.89 -37.15 24.49
C PRO A 320 -8.67 -38.02 24.21
N GLN A 321 -8.40 -38.34 22.93
CA GLN A 321 -7.30 -39.20 22.51
C GLN A 321 -5.93 -38.57 22.78
N THR A 322 -5.85 -37.23 22.81
CA THR A 322 -4.61 -36.48 23.03
C THR A 322 -4.53 -35.76 24.37
N ALA A 323 -5.57 -35.90 25.21
CA ALA A 323 -5.64 -35.25 26.52
C ALA A 323 -4.49 -35.66 27.46
N ALA A 324 -4.02 -36.91 27.39
CA ALA A 324 -2.88 -37.37 28.18
C ALA A 324 -1.58 -36.62 27.81
N GLU A 325 -1.32 -36.42 26.51
CA GLU A 325 -0.15 -35.64 26.05
C GLU A 325 -0.28 -34.17 26.47
N ALA A 326 -1.49 -33.61 26.47
CA ALA A 326 -1.72 -32.24 26.95
C ALA A 326 -1.36 -32.10 28.44
N LEU A 327 -1.70 -33.09 29.27
CA LEU A 327 -1.38 -33.11 30.70
C LEU A 327 0.13 -33.19 30.95
N GLU A 328 0.86 -34.00 30.18
CA GLU A 328 2.32 -34.13 30.29
C GLU A 328 3.05 -32.81 30.01
N ARG A 329 2.46 -31.91 29.21
CA ARG A 329 3.03 -30.60 28.88
C ARG A 329 2.79 -29.52 29.94
N LEU A 330 1.87 -29.74 30.89
CA LEU A 330 1.50 -28.74 31.89
C LEU A 330 2.67 -28.23 32.75
N PRO A 331 3.60 -29.07 33.24
CA PRO A 331 4.73 -28.59 34.04
C PRO A 331 5.58 -27.55 33.28
N THR A 332 5.84 -27.80 31.99
CA THR A 332 6.58 -26.89 31.11
C THR A 332 5.84 -25.58 30.90
N LEU A 333 4.53 -25.62 30.63
CA LEU A 333 3.74 -24.40 30.48
C LEU A 333 3.64 -23.62 31.79
N ARG A 334 3.41 -24.27 32.94
CA ARG A 334 3.34 -23.60 34.25
C ARG A 334 4.63 -22.89 34.61
N ALA A 335 5.78 -23.51 34.36
CA ALA A 335 7.08 -22.89 34.60
C ALA A 335 7.31 -21.61 33.77
N ARG A 336 6.61 -21.48 32.64
CA ARG A 336 6.75 -20.38 31.68
C ARG A 336 5.53 -19.47 31.61
N ALA A 337 4.46 -19.80 32.33
CA ALA A 337 3.19 -19.09 32.29
C ALA A 337 3.35 -17.65 32.79
N GLY A 338 4.22 -17.40 33.79
CA GLY A 338 4.51 -16.06 34.30
C GLY A 338 3.25 -15.20 34.45
N GLU A 339 3.26 -14.04 33.81
CA GLU A 339 2.12 -13.12 33.69
C GLU A 339 1.33 -13.27 32.36
N HIS A 340 1.58 -14.30 31.56
CA HIS A 340 0.91 -14.55 30.27
C HIS A 340 -0.49 -15.15 30.46
N PRO A 341 -1.58 -14.36 30.39
CA PRO A 341 -2.94 -14.86 30.64
C PRO A 341 -3.37 -15.93 29.62
N GLU A 342 -2.90 -15.85 28.37
CA GLU A 342 -3.18 -16.83 27.31
C GLU A 342 -2.61 -18.22 27.61
N VAL A 343 -1.46 -18.29 28.28
CA VAL A 343 -0.87 -19.57 28.70
C VAL A 343 -1.64 -20.16 29.87
N ARG A 344 -2.05 -19.32 30.82
CA ARG A 344 -2.90 -19.74 31.95
C ARG A 344 -4.27 -20.23 31.48
N ASP A 345 -4.86 -19.58 30.49
CA ASP A 345 -6.11 -20.00 29.87
C ASP A 345 -5.99 -21.41 29.30
N THR A 346 -4.91 -21.68 28.56
CA THR A 346 -4.62 -23.02 28.03
C THR A 346 -4.43 -24.05 29.14
N ILE A 347 -3.70 -23.73 30.20
CA ILE A 347 -3.55 -24.61 31.37
C ILE A 347 -4.92 -24.91 32.01
N ALA A 348 -5.76 -23.89 32.17
CA ALA A 348 -7.11 -24.05 32.71
C ALA A 348 -7.97 -24.97 31.84
N VAL A 349 -7.90 -24.82 30.50
CA VAL A 349 -8.60 -25.69 29.55
C VAL A 349 -8.13 -27.15 29.68
N VAL A 350 -6.82 -27.40 29.77
CA VAL A 350 -6.29 -28.76 29.95
C VAL A 350 -6.80 -29.36 31.27
N CYS A 351 -6.70 -28.63 32.38
CA CYS A 351 -7.20 -29.06 33.68
C CYS A 351 -8.71 -29.36 33.64
N LEU A 352 -9.49 -28.47 33.02
CA LEU A 352 -10.94 -28.61 32.87
C LEU A 352 -11.32 -29.86 32.07
N ARG A 353 -10.62 -30.15 30.97
CA ARG A 353 -10.87 -31.33 30.14
C ARG A 353 -10.42 -32.63 30.81
N ALA A 354 -9.42 -32.54 31.70
CA ALA A 354 -8.98 -33.65 32.53
C ALA A 354 -9.80 -33.86 33.81
N GLY A 355 -10.80 -33.01 34.08
CA GLY A 355 -11.62 -33.07 35.31
C GLY A 355 -10.91 -32.57 36.57
N LEU A 356 -9.75 -31.90 36.43
CA LEU A 356 -9.00 -31.27 37.53
C LEU A 356 -9.60 -29.88 37.84
N LEU A 357 -10.84 -29.87 38.29
CA LEU A 357 -11.68 -28.67 38.39
C LEU A 357 -11.11 -27.61 39.34
N GLU A 358 -10.52 -28.02 40.45
CA GLU A 358 -9.92 -27.11 41.44
C GLU A 358 -8.72 -26.38 40.84
N GLN A 359 -7.84 -27.10 40.14
CA GLN A 359 -6.67 -26.51 39.47
C GLN A 359 -7.07 -25.60 38.32
N ALA A 360 -8.11 -25.96 37.56
CA ALA A 360 -8.66 -25.09 36.52
C ALA A 360 -9.16 -23.76 37.14
N GLU A 361 -9.93 -23.84 38.22
CA GLU A 361 -10.46 -22.66 38.91
C GLU A 361 -9.34 -21.75 39.43
N GLU A 362 -8.27 -22.29 40.02
CA GLU A 362 -7.13 -21.50 40.51
C GLU A 362 -6.45 -20.67 39.41
N GLU A 363 -6.26 -21.25 38.23
CA GLU A 363 -5.69 -20.55 37.08
C GLU A 363 -6.64 -19.46 36.57
N LEU A 364 -7.93 -19.76 36.44
CA LEU A 364 -8.94 -18.79 36.02
C LEU A 364 -9.05 -17.61 36.99
N GLN A 365 -8.99 -17.85 38.30
CA GLN A 365 -8.97 -16.77 39.31
C GLN A 365 -7.73 -15.88 39.17
N THR A 366 -6.61 -16.44 38.73
CA THR A 366 -5.41 -15.65 38.45
C THR A 366 -5.59 -14.78 37.22
N ILE A 367 -6.20 -15.29 36.15
CA ILE A 367 -6.57 -14.49 34.96
C ILE A 367 -7.53 -13.36 35.34
N LEU A 368 -8.57 -13.66 36.11
CA LEU A 368 -9.59 -12.68 36.49
C LEU A 368 -9.08 -11.54 37.39
N ARG A 369 -7.96 -11.74 38.09
CA ARG A 369 -7.32 -10.68 38.90
C ARG A 369 -6.64 -9.61 38.05
N THR A 370 -6.20 -9.96 36.84
CA THR A 370 -5.44 -9.06 35.96
C THR A 370 -6.20 -8.67 34.70
N ALA A 371 -7.18 -9.46 34.27
CA ALA A 371 -7.95 -9.20 33.07
C ALA A 371 -8.88 -7.98 33.22
N GLU A 372 -8.98 -7.18 32.16
CA GLU A 372 -9.94 -6.08 32.09
C GLU A 372 -11.38 -6.59 32.13
N LEU A 373 -12.20 -6.01 33.02
CA LEU A 373 -13.60 -6.38 33.16
C LEU A 373 -14.36 -6.20 31.83
N GLY A 374 -14.95 -7.28 31.33
CA GLY A 374 -15.66 -7.28 30.05
C GLY A 374 -14.77 -7.42 28.82
N GLY A 375 -13.44 -7.46 28.97
CA GLY A 375 -12.50 -7.78 27.89
C GLY A 375 -12.52 -9.27 27.51
N ALA A 376 -11.87 -9.63 26.39
CA ALA A 376 -11.88 -10.98 25.83
C ALA A 376 -11.37 -12.07 26.80
N MET A 377 -10.24 -11.83 27.48
CA MET A 377 -9.70 -12.80 28.45
C MET A 377 -10.58 -12.97 29.68
N TRP A 378 -11.16 -11.87 30.19
CA TRP A 378 -12.13 -11.95 31.29
C TRP A 378 -13.36 -12.77 30.87
N PHE A 379 -13.88 -12.51 29.67
CA PHE A 379 -15.04 -13.23 29.13
C PHE A 379 -14.77 -14.72 29.00
N ARG A 380 -13.62 -15.11 28.42
CA ARG A 380 -13.22 -16.52 28.30
C ARG A 380 -13.04 -17.18 29.66
N ALA A 381 -12.42 -16.49 30.62
CA ALA A 381 -12.30 -17.03 31.97
C ALA A 381 -13.67 -17.27 32.63
N ARG A 382 -14.66 -16.38 32.43
CA ARG A 382 -16.03 -16.59 32.91
C ARG A 382 -16.75 -17.73 32.20
N LEU A 383 -16.52 -17.90 30.91
CA LEU A 383 -17.02 -19.05 30.15
C LEU A 383 -16.51 -20.36 30.76
N HIS A 384 -15.20 -20.46 31.00
CA HIS A 384 -14.61 -21.65 31.59
C HIS A 384 -15.06 -21.90 33.04
N GLN A 385 -15.27 -20.85 33.84
CA GLN A 385 -15.90 -21.01 35.17
C GLN A 385 -17.32 -21.56 35.08
N ALA A 386 -18.09 -21.15 34.08
CA ALA A 386 -19.42 -21.71 33.85
C ALA A 386 -19.37 -23.18 33.46
N GLU A 387 -18.41 -23.58 32.61
CA GLU A 387 -18.15 -24.99 32.29
C GLU A 387 -17.77 -25.81 33.54
N ILE A 388 -16.92 -25.27 34.43
CA ILE A 388 -16.59 -25.90 35.72
C ILE A 388 -17.85 -26.10 36.56
N SER A 389 -18.67 -25.05 36.73
CA SER A 389 -19.93 -25.13 37.47
C SER A 389 -20.89 -26.16 36.87
N LEU A 390 -20.94 -26.31 35.54
CA LEU A 390 -21.73 -27.34 34.89
C LEU A 390 -21.23 -28.75 35.21
N GLN A 391 -19.91 -28.98 35.17
CA GLN A 391 -19.33 -30.28 35.54
C GLN A 391 -19.57 -30.63 37.02
N ARG A 392 -19.67 -29.62 37.89
CA ARG A 392 -20.07 -29.78 39.30
C ARG A 392 -21.58 -29.95 39.53
N GLY A 393 -22.40 -29.81 38.49
CA GLY A 393 -23.87 -29.84 38.59
C GLY A 393 -24.50 -28.54 39.09
N GLU A 394 -23.74 -27.47 39.26
CA GLU A 394 -24.16 -26.15 39.76
C GLU A 394 -24.80 -25.29 38.64
N LYS A 395 -25.90 -25.78 38.04
CA LYS A 395 -26.52 -25.15 36.86
C LYS A 395 -26.88 -23.68 37.05
N GLN A 396 -27.38 -23.30 38.23
CA GLN A 396 -27.74 -21.91 38.55
C GLN A 396 -26.51 -20.99 38.54
N ARG A 397 -25.37 -21.46 39.08
CA ARG A 397 -24.13 -20.68 39.08
C ARG A 397 -23.57 -20.52 37.67
N ALA A 398 -23.54 -21.60 36.90
CA ALA A 398 -23.13 -21.55 35.49
C ALA A 398 -23.96 -20.55 34.69
N ARG A 399 -25.27 -20.52 34.91
CA ARG A 399 -26.17 -19.56 34.27
C ARG A 399 -25.81 -18.11 34.59
N LEU A 400 -25.65 -17.78 35.88
CA LEU A 400 -25.31 -16.42 36.30
C LEU A 400 -23.98 -15.95 35.69
N LEU A 401 -22.98 -16.83 35.63
CA LEU A 401 -21.68 -16.52 35.03
C LEU A 401 -21.79 -16.20 33.53
N ILE A 402 -22.56 -16.99 32.78
CA ILE A 402 -22.78 -16.75 31.35
C ILE A 402 -23.62 -15.49 31.11
N GLU A 403 -24.67 -15.26 31.89
CA GLU A 403 -25.47 -14.03 31.80
C GLU A 403 -24.61 -12.79 32.08
N GLU A 404 -23.73 -12.85 33.08
CA GLU A 404 -22.80 -11.77 33.38
C GLU A 404 -21.79 -11.56 32.25
N ALA A 405 -21.21 -12.65 31.72
CA ALA A 405 -20.26 -12.60 30.62
C ALA A 405 -20.88 -11.95 29.37
N LEU A 406 -22.06 -12.41 28.95
CA LEU A 406 -22.79 -11.88 27.80
C LEU A 406 -23.24 -10.43 27.99
N ARG A 407 -23.57 -10.03 29.22
CA ARG A 407 -24.00 -8.65 29.54
C ARG A 407 -22.84 -7.66 29.55
N LEU A 408 -21.67 -8.06 30.06
CA LEU A 408 -20.53 -7.16 30.27
C LEU A 408 -19.47 -7.23 29.15
N GLY A 409 -19.48 -8.29 28.34
CA GLY A 409 -18.52 -8.50 27.26
C GLY A 409 -18.54 -7.39 26.22
N LYS A 410 -17.35 -6.90 25.83
CA LYS A 410 -17.15 -5.88 24.80
C LYS A 410 -16.06 -6.32 23.83
N GLY A 411 -16.35 -6.23 22.53
CA GLY A 411 -15.39 -6.61 21.49
C GLY A 411 -14.99 -8.09 21.53
N ILE A 412 -15.90 -8.98 21.95
CA ILE A 412 -15.63 -10.40 22.15
C ILE A 412 -15.59 -11.13 20.79
N PRO A 413 -14.63 -12.05 20.56
CA PRO A 413 -14.60 -12.89 19.36
C PRO A 413 -15.90 -13.67 19.16
N GLN A 414 -16.35 -13.80 17.91
CA GLN A 414 -17.61 -14.51 17.60
C GLN A 414 -17.60 -15.97 18.04
N GLU A 415 -16.44 -16.64 18.02
CA GLU A 415 -16.26 -18.02 18.51
C GLU A 415 -16.62 -18.12 20.00
N ASP A 416 -16.05 -17.24 20.84
CA ASP A 416 -16.30 -17.20 22.28
C ASP A 416 -17.77 -16.89 22.58
N VAL A 417 -18.37 -15.95 21.84
CA VAL A 417 -19.79 -15.63 22.03
C VAL A 417 -20.69 -16.78 21.59
N HIS A 418 -20.36 -17.47 20.50
CA HIS A 418 -21.10 -18.66 20.07
C HIS A 418 -21.04 -19.77 21.12
N ALA A 419 -19.86 -20.01 21.71
CA ALA A 419 -19.68 -20.96 22.80
C ALA A 419 -20.54 -20.59 24.03
N ALA A 420 -20.54 -19.31 24.43
CA ALA A 420 -21.36 -18.83 25.54
C ALA A 420 -22.86 -19.04 25.29
N ASN A 421 -23.32 -18.76 24.08
CA ASN A 421 -24.72 -18.97 23.72
C ASN A 421 -25.13 -20.43 23.68
N LYS A 422 -24.24 -21.32 23.24
CA LYS A 422 -24.49 -22.76 23.28
C LYS A 422 -24.70 -23.21 24.72
N ILE A 423 -23.80 -22.84 25.63
CA ILE A 423 -23.92 -23.14 27.07
C ILE A 423 -25.23 -22.56 27.63
N PHE A 424 -25.56 -21.32 27.29
CA PHE A 424 -26.80 -20.68 27.74
C PHE A 424 -28.05 -21.41 27.25
N SER A 425 -28.09 -21.81 25.98
CA SER A 425 -29.20 -22.54 25.39
C SER A 425 -29.40 -23.91 26.05
N ASP A 426 -28.31 -24.63 26.28
CA ASP A 426 -28.32 -25.94 26.94
C ASP A 426 -28.85 -25.85 28.39
N LEU A 427 -28.62 -24.72 29.06
CA LEU A 427 -29.11 -24.44 30.41
C LEU A 427 -30.61 -24.05 30.47
N MET A 428 -31.15 -23.47 29.40
CA MET A 428 -32.51 -22.90 29.37
C MET A 428 -33.60 -23.84 28.84
N GLY A 429 -33.21 -24.92 28.16
CA GLY A 429 -34.15 -25.82 27.49
C GLY A 429 -34.81 -25.20 26.25
N PRO A 430 -35.54 -25.99 25.43
CA PRO A 430 -36.00 -25.59 24.09
C PRO A 430 -37.02 -24.43 24.06
N ASP A 431 -37.65 -24.07 25.18
CA ASP A 431 -38.79 -23.13 25.21
C ASP A 431 -38.44 -21.66 25.50
N ARG A 432 -37.16 -21.31 25.69
CA ARG A 432 -36.76 -19.91 25.93
C ARG A 432 -35.59 -19.51 25.06
N ARG A 433 -35.87 -18.70 24.03
CA ARG A 433 -34.85 -18.09 23.16
C ARG A 433 -33.85 -17.29 24.01
N ALA A 434 -32.56 -17.45 23.72
CA ALA A 434 -31.53 -16.55 24.21
C ALA A 434 -31.91 -15.09 23.87
N PRO A 435 -31.72 -14.13 24.78
CA PRO A 435 -31.92 -12.72 24.45
C PRO A 435 -31.07 -12.35 23.23
N ASP A 436 -31.61 -11.54 22.31
CA ASP A 436 -30.88 -11.08 21.13
C ASP A 436 -29.84 -10.01 21.53
N TRP A 437 -28.73 -10.47 22.09
CA TRP A 437 -27.62 -9.64 22.55
C TRP A 437 -26.83 -9.01 21.39
N ARG A 438 -27.16 -9.32 20.13
CA ARG A 438 -26.60 -8.61 18.95
C ARG A 438 -26.97 -7.13 18.93
N THR A 439 -28.04 -6.75 19.63
CA THR A 439 -28.50 -5.34 19.72
C THR A 439 -27.71 -4.48 20.71
N VAL A 440 -26.76 -5.05 21.48
CA VAL A 440 -25.89 -4.32 22.42
C VAL A 440 -24.46 -4.18 21.90
N ILE A 441 -24.15 -4.77 20.73
CA ILE A 441 -22.83 -4.72 20.10
C ILE A 441 -22.86 -3.66 19.00
N PRO A 442 -22.05 -2.57 19.06
CA PRO A 442 -21.82 -1.78 17.87
C PRO A 442 -21.11 -2.67 16.84
N PRO A 443 -21.45 -2.61 15.55
CA PRO A 443 -20.82 -3.47 14.55
C PRO A 443 -19.31 -3.28 14.60
N SER A 444 -18.60 -4.31 15.03
CA SER A 444 -17.20 -4.49 14.67
C SER A 444 -17.19 -4.75 13.17
N GLY A 445 -16.75 -3.76 12.40
CA GLY A 445 -16.64 -3.83 10.94
C GLY A 445 -15.81 -5.05 10.47
N PRO A 446 -15.90 -5.42 9.18
CA PRO A 446 -16.08 -4.51 8.06
C PRO A 446 -17.42 -4.69 7.34
N GLU A 447 -18.42 -3.92 7.75
CA GLU A 447 -19.46 -3.39 6.87
C GLU A 447 -19.50 -1.87 7.03
N ALA A 448 -18.36 -1.23 6.77
CA ALA A 448 -18.35 0.17 6.34
C ALA A 448 -18.44 0.15 4.82
N ALA A 449 -19.67 0.01 4.32
CA ALA A 449 -19.99 0.43 2.97
C ALA A 449 -19.62 1.91 2.81
N ALA A 450 -19.07 2.23 1.64
CA ALA A 450 -18.58 3.53 1.21
C ALA A 450 -19.45 4.73 1.64
N PRO A 451 -18.85 5.89 1.97
CA PRO A 451 -19.57 7.15 1.88
C PRO A 451 -19.79 7.45 0.39
N ALA A 452 -21.05 7.42 -0.06
CA ALA A 452 -21.46 8.01 -1.33
C ALA A 452 -21.28 9.54 -1.28
N PRO A 453 -21.02 10.20 -2.43
CA PRO A 453 -20.54 11.57 -2.49
C PRO A 453 -21.67 12.58 -2.27
N ASN A 454 -21.44 13.59 -1.42
CA ASN A 454 -22.27 14.79 -1.38
C ASN A 454 -22.06 15.61 -2.66
N ALA A 455 -23.14 15.80 -3.42
CA ALA A 455 -23.25 16.88 -4.39
C ALA A 455 -23.81 18.15 -3.69
N PRO A 456 -23.38 19.36 -4.06
CA PRO A 456 -23.77 20.63 -3.42
C PRO A 456 -25.16 21.10 -3.90
N PRO A 457 -25.76 22.14 -3.27
CA PRO A 457 -27.11 22.60 -3.59
C PRO A 457 -27.33 23.02 -5.05
#